data_AF-A0A3N8PZ02-F1
#
_entry.id   AF-A0A3N8PZ02-F1
#
_cell.length_a   1.000
_cell.length_b   1.000
_cell.length_c   1.000
_cell.angle_alpha   90.00
_cell.angle_beta   90.00
_cell.angle_gamma   90.00
#
_symmetry.space_group_name_H-M   'P 1'
#
loop_
_entity.id
_entity.type
_entity.pdbx_description
1 polymer ?
#
loop_
_entity_poly.entity_id
_entity_poly.type
_entity_poly.pdbx_seq_one_letter_code
_entity_poly.pdbx_strand_id
1 'polypeptide(L)'
;MDFKKERVNSHNNWPEIKLFKAEQKFRELLEKRQPIRPFQQANLQYDSDPDYQKMIGHFLNGLEALPDRPDYMFDHCFTVIDRAASPLFPSKGITGIVEGLGKKLMAQSPVEWEGIVDDLTTAMPLSSYRYIAKNICEAHLGSNTHSGYIVSRVKSFLKSHRYAEFIDKFVVKPGLTLSNPIPHDALQRTANFLKLYASGDVATKHVGSSTYPTLDLSNPNNKRSPAKRAEFLLSLYAFIARNERAHGELLSPFRSSKADLKRYESYYFLAAMTYTFALGVLELRQWGGVTPTDIRRCCSDNLAIQKALFV
;
A
#
# COMPACT_ATOMS: atom_id res chain seq x y z
N MET A 1 -0.38 -25.44 17.62
CA MET A 1 -1.60 -25.31 16.78
C MET A 1 -1.22 -25.57 15.34
N ASP A 2 -1.80 -26.60 14.71
CA ASP A 2 -1.57 -26.87 13.29
C ASP A 2 -2.54 -26.03 12.45
N PHE A 3 -2.05 -24.90 11.93
CA PHE A 3 -2.83 -23.98 11.10
C PHE A 3 -3.27 -24.60 9.77
N LYS A 4 -2.62 -25.67 9.28
CA LYS A 4 -3.06 -26.35 8.05
C LYS A 4 -4.33 -27.13 8.32
N LYS A 5 -4.33 -27.94 9.38
CA LYS A 5 -5.50 -28.70 9.84
C LYS A 5 -6.66 -27.78 10.21
N GLU A 6 -6.38 -26.67 10.89
CA GLU A 6 -7.41 -25.71 11.27
C GLU A 6 -8.13 -25.08 10.08
N ARG A 7 -7.42 -24.73 9.00
CA ARG A 7 -8.06 -24.24 7.76
C ARG A 7 -9.01 -25.26 7.13
N VAL A 8 -8.59 -26.53 7.08
CA VAL A 8 -9.44 -27.61 6.53
C VAL A 8 -10.67 -27.83 7.42
N ASN A 9 -10.48 -27.85 8.74
CA ASN A 9 -11.59 -27.99 9.68
C ASN A 9 -12.58 -26.83 9.57
N SER A 10 -12.10 -25.59 9.52
CA SER A 10 -12.95 -24.40 9.35
C SER A 10 -13.71 -24.42 8.01
N HIS A 11 -13.13 -24.99 6.95
CA HIS A 11 -13.84 -25.19 5.68
C HIS A 11 -14.97 -26.22 5.82
N ASN A 12 -14.66 -27.39 6.38
CA ASN A 12 -15.60 -28.51 6.45
C ASN A 12 -16.77 -28.27 7.40
N ASN A 13 -16.59 -27.38 8.39
CA ASN A 13 -17.61 -27.07 9.40
C ASN A 13 -18.42 -25.80 9.07
N TRP A 14 -18.26 -25.21 7.87
CA TRP A 14 -19.08 -24.06 7.48
C TRP A 14 -20.59 -24.40 7.56
N PRO A 15 -21.46 -23.54 8.13
CA PRO A 15 -21.25 -22.11 8.43
C PRO A 15 -20.68 -21.76 9.82
N GLU A 16 -20.19 -22.73 10.60
CA GLU A 16 -19.58 -22.45 11.90
C GLU A 16 -18.31 -21.57 11.74
N ILE A 17 -18.31 -20.38 12.36
CA ILE A 17 -17.20 -19.44 12.28
C ILE A 17 -16.24 -19.69 13.42
N LYS A 18 -15.09 -20.31 13.11
CA LYS A 18 -13.96 -20.38 14.02
C LYS A 18 -12.91 -19.32 13.67
N LEU A 19 -12.66 -18.41 14.61
CA LEU A 19 -11.65 -17.36 14.46
C LEU A 19 -10.24 -17.93 14.64
N PHE A 20 -9.33 -17.53 13.77
CA PHE A 20 -7.90 -17.79 13.88
C PHE A 20 -7.27 -16.84 14.91
N LYS A 21 -6.08 -17.20 15.39
CA LYS A 21 -5.36 -16.44 16.44
C LYS A 21 -5.25 -14.92 16.16
N ALA A 22 -5.01 -14.51 14.92
CA ALA A 22 -4.91 -13.09 14.57
C ALA A 22 -6.27 -12.39 14.57
N GLU A 23 -7.31 -13.06 14.07
CA GLU A 23 -8.70 -12.57 14.07
C GLU A 23 -9.20 -12.40 15.52
N GLN A 24 -8.94 -13.37 16.40
CA GLN A 24 -9.27 -13.27 17.84
C GLN A 24 -8.64 -12.04 18.49
N LYS A 25 -7.32 -11.88 18.34
CA LYS A 25 -6.59 -10.72 18.89
C LYS A 25 -7.11 -9.39 18.34
N PHE A 26 -7.50 -9.36 17.08
CA PHE A 26 -8.05 -8.16 16.48
C PHE A 26 -9.43 -7.81 17.04
N ARG A 27 -10.30 -8.80 17.29
CA ARG A 27 -11.58 -8.57 17.96
C ARG A 27 -11.40 -8.10 19.40
N GLU A 28 -10.50 -8.70 20.15
CA GLU A 28 -10.13 -8.23 21.50
C GLU A 28 -9.65 -6.77 21.49
N LEU A 29 -8.86 -6.39 20.47
CA LEU A 29 -8.41 -5.01 20.30
C LEU A 29 -9.59 -4.05 20.04
N LEU A 30 -10.52 -4.41 19.15
CA LEU A 30 -11.70 -3.61 18.86
C LEU A 30 -12.58 -3.43 20.11
N GLU A 31 -12.83 -4.50 20.86
CA GLU A 31 -13.60 -4.47 22.11
C GLU A 31 -12.95 -3.53 23.14
N LYS A 32 -11.63 -3.65 23.33
CA LYS A 32 -10.88 -2.79 24.26
C LYS A 32 -10.91 -1.31 23.88
N ARG A 33 -11.07 -1.02 22.58
CA ARG A 33 -10.98 0.34 22.02
C ARG A 33 -12.35 0.95 21.71
N GLN A 34 -13.46 0.32 22.11
CA GLN A 34 -14.78 0.91 21.91
C GLN A 34 -14.90 2.28 22.60
N PRO A 35 -15.62 3.25 22.00
CA PRO A 35 -16.46 3.13 20.80
C PRO A 35 -15.74 3.55 19.48
N ILE A 36 -14.47 3.22 19.27
CA ILE A 36 -13.77 3.60 18.02
C ILE A 36 -14.40 2.94 16.80
N ARG A 37 -14.88 3.76 15.87
CA ARG A 37 -15.25 3.33 14.53
C ARG A 37 -13.97 3.05 13.73
N PRO A 38 -13.81 1.85 13.13
CA PRO A 38 -12.54 1.41 12.55
C PRO A 38 -12.23 2.04 11.18
N PHE A 39 -13.17 2.76 10.59
CA PHE A 39 -13.02 3.41 9.28
C PHE A 39 -14.03 4.55 9.12
N GLN A 40 -13.63 5.62 8.44
CA GLN A 40 -14.47 6.78 8.14
C GLN A 40 -14.62 6.94 6.62
N GLN A 41 -15.85 6.88 6.12
CA GLN A 41 -16.15 7.13 4.72
C GLN A 41 -16.28 8.63 4.41
N ALA A 42 -16.03 9.00 3.16
CA ALA A 42 -16.39 10.30 2.62
C ALA A 42 -17.91 10.37 2.37
N ASN A 43 -18.48 11.57 2.51
CA ASN A 43 -19.87 11.82 2.12
C ASN A 43 -19.90 12.11 0.62
N LEU A 44 -20.53 11.21 -0.14
CA LEU A 44 -20.66 11.33 -1.59
C LEU A 44 -22.07 11.79 -1.95
N GLN A 45 -22.16 12.69 -2.93
CA GLN A 45 -23.42 13.14 -3.51
C GLN A 45 -23.95 12.11 -4.51
N TYR A 46 -25.26 12.12 -4.73
CA TYR A 46 -25.88 11.32 -5.77
C TYR A 46 -25.42 11.78 -7.17
N ASP A 47 -25.14 10.81 -8.03
CA ASP A 47 -24.84 11.01 -9.45
C ASP A 47 -25.45 9.84 -10.22
N SER A 48 -26.21 10.10 -11.27
CA SER A 48 -26.92 9.07 -12.05
C SER A 48 -26.03 8.31 -13.05
N ASP A 49 -24.75 8.69 -13.19
CA ASP A 49 -23.81 8.03 -14.10
C ASP A 49 -23.70 6.52 -13.79
N PRO A 50 -23.95 5.63 -14.77
CA PRO A 50 -23.92 4.18 -14.53
C PRO A 50 -22.54 3.66 -14.10
N ASP A 51 -21.45 4.25 -14.57
CA ASP A 51 -20.10 3.85 -14.17
C ASP A 51 -19.77 4.35 -12.77
N TYR A 52 -20.20 5.54 -12.40
CA TYR A 52 -20.15 6.01 -11.01
C TYR A 52 -20.88 5.04 -10.07
N GLN A 53 -22.10 4.63 -10.40
CA GLN A 53 -22.90 3.71 -9.58
C GLN A 53 -22.22 2.35 -9.42
N LYS A 54 -21.52 1.85 -10.45
CA LYS A 54 -20.66 0.65 -10.32
C LYS A 54 -19.52 0.86 -9.31
N MET A 55 -18.91 2.05 -9.29
CA MET A 55 -17.84 2.36 -8.33
C MET A 55 -18.38 2.43 -6.89
N ILE A 56 -19.57 3.01 -6.70
CA ILE A 56 -20.25 3.02 -5.40
C ILE A 56 -20.55 1.59 -4.94
N GLY A 57 -21.01 0.71 -5.84
CA GLY A 57 -21.17 -0.71 -5.53
C GLY A 57 -19.89 -1.37 -5.01
N HIS A 58 -18.72 -1.03 -5.57
CA HIS A 58 -17.44 -1.51 -5.05
C HIS A 58 -17.12 -0.97 -3.64
N PHE A 59 -17.36 0.32 -3.38
CA PHE A 59 -17.16 0.87 -2.04
C PHE A 59 -18.09 0.22 -1.00
N LEU A 60 -19.36 -0.03 -1.34
CA LEU A 60 -20.30 -0.71 -0.44
C LEU A 60 -19.80 -2.12 -0.07
N ASN A 61 -19.43 -2.93 -1.06
CA ASN A 61 -18.87 -4.27 -0.81
C ASN A 61 -17.61 -4.22 0.09
N GLY A 62 -16.75 -3.23 -0.13
CA GLY A 62 -15.56 -3.02 0.71
C GLY A 62 -15.90 -2.63 2.15
N LEU A 63 -16.88 -1.73 2.34
CA LEU A 63 -17.34 -1.29 3.65
C LEU A 63 -18.04 -2.41 4.43
N GLU A 64 -18.85 -3.24 3.77
CA GLU A 64 -19.51 -4.41 4.37
C GLU A 64 -18.52 -5.47 4.85
N ALA A 65 -17.33 -5.52 4.26
CA ALA A 65 -16.27 -6.43 4.67
C ALA A 65 -15.53 -5.96 5.94
N LEU A 66 -15.69 -4.69 6.36
CA LEU A 66 -15.10 -4.16 7.58
C LEU A 66 -15.94 -4.52 8.81
N PRO A 67 -15.31 -4.68 9.99
CA PRO A 67 -13.88 -4.49 10.27
C PRO A 67 -13.00 -5.71 9.95
N ASP A 68 -13.58 -6.89 9.76
CA ASP A 68 -12.81 -8.13 9.77
C ASP A 68 -11.89 -8.31 8.55
N ARG A 69 -12.21 -7.69 7.41
CA ARG A 69 -11.53 -7.88 6.11
C ARG A 69 -11.11 -6.56 5.46
N PRO A 70 -10.16 -5.81 6.05
CA PRO A 70 -9.61 -4.60 5.42
C PRO A 70 -8.89 -4.91 4.09
N ASP A 71 -8.47 -6.16 3.90
CA ASP A 71 -7.89 -6.62 2.63
C ASP A 71 -8.91 -6.62 1.48
N TYR A 72 -10.20 -6.83 1.76
CA TYR A 72 -11.28 -6.71 0.77
C TYR A 72 -11.63 -5.26 0.47
N MET A 73 -11.67 -4.39 1.49
CA MET A 73 -11.81 -2.95 1.28
C MET A 73 -10.71 -2.43 0.35
N PHE A 74 -9.46 -2.83 0.57
CA PHE A 74 -8.35 -2.55 -0.34
C PHE A 74 -8.62 -3.03 -1.78
N ASP A 75 -8.99 -4.30 -1.98
CA ASP A 75 -9.19 -4.85 -3.33
C ASP A 75 -10.31 -4.11 -4.09
N HIS A 76 -11.38 -3.73 -3.39
CA HIS A 76 -12.47 -2.95 -3.97
C HIS A 76 -12.07 -1.51 -4.28
N CYS A 77 -11.36 -0.82 -3.39
CA CYS A 77 -10.81 0.51 -3.68
C CYS A 77 -9.83 0.48 -4.86
N PHE A 78 -8.97 -0.54 -4.94
CA PHE A 78 -8.07 -0.70 -6.08
C PHE A 78 -8.83 -0.95 -7.38
N THR A 79 -9.94 -1.68 -7.33
CA THR A 79 -10.82 -1.88 -8.49
C THR A 79 -11.45 -0.56 -8.95
N VAL A 80 -11.85 0.31 -8.01
CA VAL A 80 -12.31 1.67 -8.34
C VAL A 80 -11.20 2.48 -9.03
N ILE A 81 -9.98 2.45 -8.49
CA ILE A 81 -8.82 3.12 -9.11
C ILE A 81 -8.61 2.62 -10.55
N ASP A 82 -8.57 1.31 -10.76
CA ASP A 82 -8.33 0.71 -12.08
C ASP A 82 -9.43 1.09 -13.08
N ARG A 83 -10.69 0.87 -12.72
CA ARG A 83 -11.83 1.07 -13.63
C ARG A 83 -12.14 2.54 -13.87
N ALA A 84 -12.24 3.34 -12.83
CA ALA A 84 -12.62 4.75 -12.97
C ALA A 84 -11.47 5.62 -13.54
N ALA A 85 -10.21 5.22 -13.36
CA ALA A 85 -9.08 5.95 -13.95
C ALA A 85 -8.76 5.49 -15.37
N SER A 86 -9.23 4.33 -15.83
CA SER A 86 -8.95 3.80 -17.18
C SER A 86 -9.19 4.83 -18.30
N PRO A 87 -10.31 5.60 -18.34
CA PRO A 87 -10.51 6.64 -19.34
C PRO A 87 -9.49 7.80 -19.27
N LEU A 88 -8.87 8.04 -18.11
CA LEU A 88 -7.85 9.07 -17.92
C LEU A 88 -6.47 8.65 -18.47
N PHE A 89 -6.28 7.35 -18.74
CA PHE A 89 -5.02 6.74 -19.17
C PHE A 89 -5.23 5.79 -20.37
N PRO A 90 -5.72 6.29 -21.52
CA PRO A 90 -6.05 5.46 -22.67
C PRO A 90 -4.83 4.67 -23.15
N SER A 91 -5.03 3.37 -23.40
CA SER A 91 -4.03 2.42 -23.90
C SER A 91 -2.80 2.19 -23.00
N LYS A 92 -2.83 2.61 -21.73
CA LYS A 92 -1.73 2.36 -20.78
C LYS A 92 -2.03 1.29 -19.73
N GLY A 93 -3.30 0.88 -19.61
CA GLY A 93 -3.77 -0.08 -18.62
C GLY A 93 -3.42 0.32 -17.17
N ILE A 94 -3.51 -0.65 -16.26
CA ILE A 94 -3.24 -0.43 -14.84
C ILE A 94 -1.82 0.08 -14.55
N THR A 95 -0.83 -0.32 -15.34
CA THR A 95 0.55 0.17 -15.21
C THR A 95 0.62 1.68 -15.38
N GLY A 96 0.01 2.22 -16.45
CA GLY A 96 -0.01 3.66 -16.65
C GLY A 96 -0.81 4.42 -15.61
N ILE A 97 -1.87 3.81 -15.07
CA ILE A 97 -2.67 4.40 -13.98
C ILE A 97 -1.80 4.55 -12.73
N VAL A 98 -1.18 3.48 -12.23
CA VAL A 98 -0.40 3.55 -10.97
C VAL A 98 0.89 4.37 -11.11
N GLU A 99 1.43 4.51 -12.32
CA GLU A 99 2.57 5.39 -12.61
C GLU A 99 2.18 6.86 -12.77
N GLY A 100 0.98 7.15 -13.27
CA GLY A 100 0.57 8.49 -13.71
C GLY A 100 -0.48 9.19 -12.85
N LEU A 101 -1.25 8.45 -12.03
CA LEU A 101 -2.38 9.00 -11.27
C LEU A 101 -1.94 10.12 -10.33
N GLY A 102 -0.85 9.93 -9.60
CA GLY A 102 -0.28 10.96 -8.73
C GLY A 102 0.00 12.27 -9.46
N LYS A 103 0.49 12.22 -10.71
CA LYS A 103 0.75 13.43 -11.51
C LYS A 103 -0.55 14.16 -11.88
N LYS A 104 -1.61 13.44 -12.24
CA LYS A 104 -2.92 14.06 -12.56
C LYS A 104 -3.54 14.73 -11.35
N LEU A 105 -3.52 14.05 -10.21
CA LEU A 105 -4.06 14.58 -8.94
C LEU A 105 -3.31 15.85 -8.50
N MET A 106 -1.98 15.82 -8.57
CA MET A 106 -1.16 16.99 -8.25
C MET A 106 -1.39 18.16 -9.22
N ALA A 107 -1.67 17.89 -10.51
CA ALA A 107 -2.00 18.95 -11.46
C ALA A 107 -3.37 19.59 -11.19
N GLN A 108 -4.30 18.81 -10.64
CA GLN A 108 -5.65 19.24 -10.32
C GLN A 108 -5.71 20.05 -9.00
N SER A 109 -5.01 19.60 -7.96
CA SER A 109 -4.97 20.29 -6.66
C SER A 109 -3.63 20.06 -5.94
N PRO A 110 -2.58 20.83 -6.29
CA PRO A 110 -1.22 20.59 -5.84
C PRO A 110 -1.07 20.57 -4.32
N VAL A 111 -1.61 21.59 -3.64
CA VAL A 111 -1.46 21.77 -2.20
C VAL A 111 -2.10 20.62 -1.41
N GLU A 112 -3.33 20.24 -1.79
CA GLU A 112 -4.06 19.20 -1.06
C GLU A 112 -3.47 17.81 -1.31
N TRP A 113 -3.11 17.49 -2.56
CA TRP A 113 -2.53 16.20 -2.87
C TRP A 113 -1.10 16.03 -2.35
N GLU A 114 -0.31 17.10 -2.29
CA GLU A 114 0.98 17.06 -1.59
C GLU A 114 0.77 16.77 -0.11
N GLY A 115 -0.15 17.48 0.56
CA GLY A 115 -0.51 17.21 1.95
C GLY A 115 -1.02 15.80 2.21
N ILE A 116 -1.86 15.25 1.33
CA ILE A 116 -2.34 13.86 1.41
C ILE A 116 -1.16 12.87 1.34
N VAL A 117 -0.23 13.08 0.40
CA VAL A 117 0.93 12.19 0.24
C VAL A 117 1.88 12.30 1.44
N ASP A 118 2.05 13.49 1.99
CA ASP A 118 2.79 13.71 3.25
C ASP A 118 2.18 12.93 4.41
N ASP A 119 0.87 13.06 4.61
CA ASP A 119 0.14 12.37 5.67
C ASP A 119 0.26 10.85 5.52
N LEU A 120 0.04 10.32 4.31
CA LEU A 120 0.10 8.88 4.02
C LEU A 120 1.51 8.32 4.23
N THR A 121 2.54 8.96 3.69
CA THR A 121 3.93 8.45 3.79
C THR A 121 4.46 8.54 5.22
N THR A 122 4.03 9.54 5.99
CA THR A 122 4.35 9.70 7.41
C THR A 122 3.68 8.62 8.26
N ALA A 123 2.40 8.33 8.01
CA ALA A 123 1.62 7.39 8.79
C ALA A 123 1.84 5.92 8.39
N MET A 124 2.46 5.65 7.24
CA MET A 124 2.68 4.30 6.72
C MET A 124 3.42 3.40 7.74
N PRO A 125 2.83 2.25 8.13
CA PRO A 125 3.46 1.34 9.08
C PRO A 125 4.81 0.80 8.58
N LEU A 126 5.76 0.62 9.50
CA LEU A 126 7.09 0.09 9.16
C LEU A 126 7.02 -1.33 8.57
N SER A 127 6.03 -2.12 8.97
CA SER A 127 5.74 -3.44 8.37
C SER A 127 5.44 -3.35 6.88
N SER A 128 4.79 -2.28 6.43
CA SER A 128 4.48 -2.05 5.02
C SER A 128 5.75 -1.71 4.21
N TYR A 129 6.65 -0.90 4.76
CA TYR A 129 7.97 -0.66 4.15
C TYR A 129 8.82 -1.93 4.10
N ARG A 130 8.80 -2.76 5.15
CA ARG A 130 9.46 -4.08 5.13
C ARG A 130 8.86 -5.01 4.09
N TYR A 131 7.54 -4.98 3.91
CA TYR A 131 6.86 -5.77 2.88
C TYR A 131 7.33 -5.38 1.47
N ILE A 132 7.43 -4.09 1.15
CA ILE A 132 7.96 -3.61 -0.13
C ILE A 132 9.43 -4.00 -0.29
N ALA A 133 10.26 -3.73 0.73
CA ALA A 133 11.68 -4.07 0.72
C ALA A 133 11.91 -5.57 0.45
N LYS A 134 11.13 -6.43 1.12
CA LYS A 134 11.18 -7.87 0.94
C LYS A 134 10.88 -8.25 -0.50
N ASN A 135 9.76 -7.75 -1.05
CA ASN A 135 9.36 -7.99 -2.43
C ASN A 135 10.42 -7.56 -3.45
N ILE A 136 11.04 -6.39 -3.27
CA ILE A 136 12.09 -5.90 -4.17
C ILE A 136 13.30 -6.84 -4.14
N CYS A 137 13.77 -7.20 -2.94
CA CYS A 137 14.94 -8.05 -2.76
C CYS A 137 14.69 -9.48 -3.29
N GLU A 138 13.58 -10.11 -2.92
CA GLU A 138 13.23 -11.46 -3.38
C GLU A 138 12.99 -11.51 -4.90
N ALA A 139 12.38 -10.47 -5.46
CA ALA A 139 12.21 -10.37 -6.90
C ALA A 139 13.56 -10.29 -7.63
N HIS A 140 14.51 -9.53 -7.11
CA HIS A 140 15.85 -9.45 -7.70
C HIS A 140 16.59 -10.79 -7.65
N LEU A 141 16.44 -11.54 -6.55
CA LEU A 141 17.04 -12.86 -6.40
C LEU A 141 16.40 -13.93 -7.30
N GLY A 142 15.22 -13.66 -7.88
CA GLY A 142 14.50 -14.61 -8.71
C GLY A 142 13.69 -15.64 -7.92
N SER A 143 13.26 -15.31 -6.69
CA SER A 143 12.61 -16.27 -5.80
C SER A 143 11.23 -16.77 -6.25
N ASN A 144 10.51 -15.99 -7.07
CA ASN A 144 9.12 -16.27 -7.45
C ASN A 144 8.93 -16.20 -8.98
N THR A 145 7.89 -16.85 -9.48
CA THR A 145 7.52 -16.84 -10.93
C THR A 145 7.22 -15.44 -11.46
N HIS A 146 6.81 -14.51 -10.60
CA HIS A 146 6.52 -13.12 -10.97
C HIS A 146 7.69 -12.15 -10.72
N SER A 147 8.87 -12.65 -10.35
CA SER A 147 10.06 -11.83 -10.06
C SER A 147 10.41 -10.86 -11.19
N GLY A 148 10.37 -11.32 -12.45
CA GLY A 148 10.69 -10.48 -13.61
C GLY A 148 9.79 -9.24 -13.73
N TYR A 149 8.51 -9.39 -13.42
CA TYR A 149 7.55 -8.30 -13.45
C TYR A 149 7.83 -7.27 -12.36
N ILE A 150 8.07 -7.71 -11.12
CA ILE A 150 8.42 -6.81 -10.01
C ILE A 150 9.72 -6.09 -10.30
N VAL A 151 10.75 -6.80 -10.80
CA VAL A 151 12.03 -6.19 -11.20
C VAL A 151 11.82 -5.11 -12.26
N SER A 152 11.05 -5.38 -13.31
CA SER A 152 10.73 -4.40 -14.36
C SER A 152 10.08 -3.15 -13.78
N ARG A 153 9.10 -3.33 -12.89
CA ARG A 153 8.38 -2.23 -12.23
C ARG A 153 9.31 -1.38 -11.36
N VAL A 154 10.15 -2.00 -10.54
CA VAL A 154 11.08 -1.29 -9.66
C VAL A 154 12.15 -0.57 -10.50
N LYS A 155 12.63 -1.17 -11.59
CA LYS A 155 13.52 -0.53 -12.57
C LYS A 155 12.87 0.68 -13.25
N SER A 156 11.60 0.57 -13.66
CA SER A 156 10.83 1.69 -14.23
C SER A 156 10.71 2.84 -13.22
N PHE A 157 10.40 2.49 -11.97
CA PHE A 157 10.24 3.44 -10.87
C PHE A 157 11.56 4.16 -10.52
N LEU A 158 12.62 3.42 -10.21
CA LEU A 158 13.90 3.99 -9.75
C LEU A 158 14.75 4.57 -10.89
N LYS A 159 14.55 4.09 -12.13
CA LYS A 159 15.46 4.19 -13.29
C LYS A 159 16.70 3.30 -13.12
N SER A 160 17.26 2.86 -14.26
CA SER A 160 18.27 1.80 -14.31
C SER A 160 19.48 2.04 -13.40
N HIS A 161 20.01 3.27 -13.40
CA HIS A 161 21.21 3.59 -12.60
C HIS A 161 20.95 3.53 -11.09
N ARG A 162 19.88 4.18 -10.60
CA ARG A 162 19.50 4.12 -9.18
C ARG A 162 19.08 2.72 -8.75
N TYR A 163 18.43 1.97 -9.64
CA TYR A 163 18.11 0.56 -9.38
C TYR A 163 19.39 -0.26 -9.15
N ALA A 164 20.42 -0.09 -10.00
CA ALA A 164 21.67 -0.80 -9.85
C ALA A 164 22.35 -0.49 -8.50
N GLU A 165 22.44 0.78 -8.11
CA GLU A 165 22.96 1.16 -6.79
C GLU A 165 22.13 0.58 -5.64
N PHE A 166 20.79 0.58 -5.77
CA PHE A 166 19.90 0.05 -4.74
C PHE A 166 20.16 -1.43 -4.51
N ILE A 167 20.24 -2.20 -5.60
CA ILE A 167 20.53 -3.63 -5.55
C ILE A 167 21.93 -3.89 -5.00
N ASP A 168 22.94 -3.15 -5.45
CA ASP A 168 24.29 -3.32 -4.94
C ASP A 168 24.34 -3.11 -3.42
N LYS A 169 23.76 -2.00 -2.94
CA LYS A 169 23.76 -1.62 -1.52
C LYS A 169 22.98 -2.59 -0.63
N PHE A 170 21.80 -3.02 -1.06
CA PHE A 170 20.85 -3.74 -0.20
C PHE A 170 20.74 -5.24 -0.46
N VAL A 171 21.30 -5.74 -1.57
CA VAL A 171 21.24 -7.16 -1.95
C VAL A 171 22.64 -7.75 -2.14
N VAL A 172 23.46 -7.17 -3.02
CA VAL A 172 24.78 -7.73 -3.37
C VAL A 172 25.79 -7.58 -2.24
N LYS A 173 25.98 -6.36 -1.73
CA LYS A 173 26.95 -6.09 -0.65
C LYS A 173 26.68 -6.87 0.64
N PRO A 174 25.42 -7.07 1.07
CA PRO A 174 25.10 -7.99 2.17
C PRO A 174 25.25 -9.48 1.83
N GLY A 175 25.55 -9.85 0.58
CA GLY A 175 25.75 -11.23 0.15
C GLY A 175 24.46 -12.05 0.09
N LEU A 176 23.33 -11.43 -0.23
CA LEU A 176 22.04 -12.14 -0.27
C LEU A 176 21.95 -13.05 -1.50
N THR A 177 21.45 -14.27 -1.29
CA THR A 177 21.27 -15.29 -2.34
C THR A 177 19.94 -15.99 -2.17
N LEU A 178 19.51 -16.78 -3.17
CA LEU A 178 18.30 -17.60 -3.07
C LEU A 178 18.34 -18.63 -1.93
N SER A 179 19.53 -19.15 -1.61
CA SER A 179 19.72 -20.16 -0.57
C SER A 179 19.76 -19.57 0.85
N ASN A 180 19.91 -18.25 0.97
CA ASN A 180 20.07 -17.56 2.25
C ASN A 180 18.87 -16.62 2.47
N PRO A 181 17.99 -16.87 3.47
CA PRO A 181 16.86 -15.99 3.73
C PRO A 181 17.36 -14.58 4.06
N ILE A 182 16.63 -13.57 3.59
CA ILE A 182 16.99 -12.16 3.82
C ILE A 182 17.08 -11.90 5.33
N PRO A 183 18.28 -11.56 5.87
CA PRO A 183 18.45 -11.29 7.28
C PRO A 183 17.56 -10.14 7.75
N HIS A 184 17.05 -10.24 8.98
CA HIS A 184 16.15 -9.22 9.53
C HIS A 184 16.79 -7.83 9.55
N ASP A 185 18.09 -7.72 9.85
CA ASP A 185 18.83 -6.45 9.85
C ASP A 185 18.95 -5.85 8.44
N ALA A 186 19.19 -6.67 7.42
CA ALA A 186 19.25 -6.23 6.03
C ALA A 186 17.88 -5.70 5.58
N LEU A 187 16.82 -6.46 5.86
CA LEU A 187 15.45 -6.05 5.56
C LEU A 187 15.07 -4.75 6.29
N GLN A 188 15.48 -4.61 7.55
CA GLN A 188 15.23 -3.43 8.36
C GLN A 188 15.92 -2.18 7.78
N ARG A 189 17.19 -2.30 7.37
CA ARG A 189 17.94 -1.20 6.75
C ARG A 189 17.28 -0.74 5.45
N THR A 190 16.89 -1.69 4.60
CA THR A 190 16.19 -1.38 3.35
C THR A 190 14.85 -0.69 3.62
N ALA A 191 14.06 -1.19 4.58
CA ALA A 191 12.78 -0.58 4.94
C ALA A 191 12.94 0.85 5.48
N ASN A 192 13.95 1.10 6.33
CA ASN A 192 14.23 2.44 6.84
C ASN A 192 14.66 3.40 5.73
N PHE A 193 15.46 2.92 4.77
CA PHE A 193 15.80 3.71 3.58
C PHE A 193 14.55 4.05 2.76
N LEU A 194 13.69 3.07 2.48
CA LEU A 194 12.45 3.30 1.75
C LEU A 194 11.51 4.27 2.47
N LYS A 195 11.45 4.21 3.81
CA LYS A 195 10.69 5.18 4.61
C LYS A 195 11.20 6.61 4.41
N LEU A 196 12.51 6.82 4.52
CA LEU A 196 13.11 8.14 4.29
C LEU A 196 12.96 8.59 2.83
N TYR A 197 13.11 7.67 1.88
CA TYR A 197 12.92 7.92 0.46
C TYR A 197 11.48 8.36 0.14
N ALA A 198 10.50 7.71 0.78
CA ALA A 198 9.08 7.98 0.58
C ALA A 198 8.61 9.23 1.33
N SER A 199 9.26 9.65 2.42
CA SER A 199 8.90 10.91 3.11
C SER A 199 9.29 12.14 2.30
N GLY A 200 10.32 12.04 1.45
CA GLY A 200 10.82 13.18 0.70
C GLY A 200 11.62 14.18 1.56
N ASP A 201 11.97 13.79 2.79
CA ASP A 201 12.84 14.59 3.65
C ASP A 201 14.30 14.46 3.25
N VAL A 202 15.07 15.50 3.56
CA VAL A 202 16.53 15.46 3.42
C VAL A 202 17.13 14.70 4.60
N ALA A 203 18.02 13.76 4.31
CA ALA A 203 18.74 13.04 5.36
C ALA A 203 19.64 14.01 6.13
N THR A 204 19.53 14.02 7.46
CA THR A 204 20.32 14.92 8.32
C THR A 204 21.78 14.51 8.45
N LYS A 205 22.11 13.25 8.13
CA LYS A 205 23.49 12.74 8.16
C LYS A 205 24.10 12.85 6.76
N HIS A 206 24.98 13.85 6.58
CA HIS A 206 25.81 13.94 5.40
C HIS A 206 26.90 12.86 5.47
N VAL A 207 26.99 12.00 4.46
CA VAL A 207 28.03 10.97 4.36
C VAL A 207 28.96 11.37 3.23
N GLY A 208 30.02 12.15 3.52
CA GLY A 208 31.09 12.60 2.61
C GLY A 208 30.92 12.28 1.11
N SER A 209 31.88 11.54 0.52
CA SER A 209 31.67 10.94 -0.81
C SER A 209 30.81 9.68 -0.65
N SER A 210 29.54 9.76 -1.05
CA SER A 210 28.65 8.60 -1.00
C SER A 210 29.07 7.56 -2.03
N THR A 211 29.33 6.32 -1.58
CA THR A 211 29.51 5.14 -2.46
C THR A 211 28.32 4.92 -3.40
N TYR A 212 27.15 5.45 -3.04
CA TYR A 212 25.89 5.33 -3.78
C TYR A 212 25.30 6.72 -4.01
N PRO A 213 25.83 7.51 -4.96
CA PRO A 213 25.48 8.92 -5.13
C PRO A 213 24.01 9.15 -5.47
N THR A 214 23.33 8.22 -6.17
CA THR A 214 21.90 8.38 -6.51
C THR A 214 20.95 7.96 -5.39
N LEU A 215 21.47 7.29 -4.36
CA LEU A 215 20.75 6.92 -3.13
C LEU A 215 21.06 7.85 -1.96
N ASP A 216 21.93 8.84 -2.15
CA ASP A 216 22.25 9.81 -1.12
C ASP A 216 21.10 10.81 -0.95
N LEU A 217 20.29 10.60 0.09
CA LEU A 217 19.15 11.45 0.42
C LEU A 217 19.56 12.73 1.17
N SER A 218 20.84 12.94 1.48
CA SER A 218 21.32 14.26 1.91
C SER A 218 21.48 15.22 0.72
N ASN A 219 21.61 14.69 -0.50
CA ASN A 219 21.62 15.48 -1.72
C ASN A 219 20.19 15.86 -2.15
N PRO A 220 19.83 17.17 -2.21
CA PRO A 220 18.48 17.62 -2.58
C PRO A 220 18.03 17.14 -3.97
N ASN A 221 18.95 16.90 -4.91
CA ASN A 221 18.62 16.39 -6.25
C ASN A 221 18.08 14.96 -6.23
N ASN A 222 18.30 14.22 -5.13
CA ASN A 222 17.75 12.90 -4.92
C ASN A 222 16.41 12.91 -4.17
N LYS A 223 15.89 14.09 -3.77
CA LYS A 223 14.54 14.22 -3.21
C LYS A 223 13.50 13.76 -4.22
N ARG A 224 12.45 13.11 -3.73
CA ARG A 224 11.31 12.72 -4.57
C ARG A 224 10.24 13.79 -4.56
N SER A 225 9.74 14.11 -5.75
CA SER A 225 8.56 14.96 -5.88
C SER A 225 7.33 14.27 -5.26
N PRO A 226 6.31 15.04 -4.84
CA PRO A 226 5.06 14.49 -4.34
C PRO A 226 4.42 13.46 -5.30
N ALA A 227 4.42 13.75 -6.60
CA ALA A 227 3.93 12.82 -7.62
C ALA A 227 4.72 11.49 -7.65
N LYS A 228 6.04 11.52 -7.44
CA LYS A 228 6.86 10.30 -7.41
C LYS A 228 6.66 9.51 -6.11
N ARG A 229 6.32 10.19 -5.01
CA ARG A 229 5.94 9.57 -3.73
C ARG A 229 4.54 8.95 -3.81
N ALA A 230 3.60 9.58 -4.52
CA ALA A 230 2.31 8.95 -4.86
C ALA A 230 2.52 7.70 -5.74
N GLU A 231 3.40 7.77 -6.74
CA GLU A 231 3.77 6.60 -7.55
C GLU A 231 4.41 5.48 -6.70
N PHE A 232 5.18 5.81 -5.65
CA PHE A 232 5.70 4.80 -4.72
C PHE A 232 4.55 4.05 -4.03
N LEU A 233 3.57 4.77 -3.48
CA LEU A 233 2.40 4.21 -2.81
C LEU A 233 1.53 3.35 -3.76
N LEU A 234 1.31 3.82 -4.98
CA LEU A 234 0.45 3.13 -5.93
C LEU A 234 1.18 1.97 -6.63
N SER A 235 2.37 2.21 -7.17
CA SER A 235 3.10 1.26 -8.02
C SER A 235 3.92 0.24 -7.21
N LEU A 236 4.59 0.67 -6.13
CA LEU A 236 5.44 -0.25 -5.35
C LEU A 236 4.71 -0.88 -4.16
N TYR A 237 3.67 -0.23 -3.62
CA TYR A 237 2.91 -0.81 -2.51
C TYR A 237 1.60 -1.44 -2.97
N ALA A 238 0.62 -0.62 -3.39
CA ALA A 238 -0.72 -1.11 -3.71
C ALA A 238 -0.72 -2.12 -4.86
N PHE A 239 -0.02 -1.81 -5.95
CA PHE A 239 0.00 -2.67 -7.13
C PHE A 239 0.66 -4.04 -6.82
N ILE A 240 1.80 -4.06 -6.13
CA ILE A 240 2.47 -5.32 -5.74
C ILE A 240 1.56 -6.14 -4.83
N ALA A 241 0.95 -5.50 -3.82
CA ALA A 241 0.00 -6.16 -2.92
C ALA A 241 -1.23 -6.72 -3.65
N ARG A 242 -1.75 -6.00 -4.66
CA ARG A 242 -2.87 -6.47 -5.49
C ARG A 242 -2.47 -7.69 -6.30
N ASN A 243 -1.31 -7.66 -6.95
CA ASN A 243 -0.84 -8.74 -7.81
C ASN A 243 -0.59 -10.03 -7.02
N GLU A 244 0.11 -9.97 -5.89
CA GLU A 244 0.33 -11.17 -5.05
C GLU A 244 -0.99 -11.82 -4.63
N ARG A 245 -2.00 -10.99 -4.31
CA ARG A 245 -3.35 -11.47 -3.95
C ARG A 245 -4.12 -12.04 -5.15
N ALA A 246 -4.00 -11.42 -6.33
CA ALA A 246 -4.69 -11.84 -7.54
C ALA A 246 -4.18 -13.19 -8.08
N HIS A 247 -2.87 -13.43 -7.98
CA HIS A 247 -2.22 -14.63 -8.49
C HIS A 247 -2.22 -15.82 -7.51
N GLY A 248 -2.88 -15.68 -6.35
CA GLY A 248 -3.03 -16.78 -5.39
C GLY A 248 -1.73 -17.21 -4.70
N GLU A 249 -0.64 -16.46 -4.87
CA GLU A 249 0.65 -16.74 -4.22
C GLU A 249 0.60 -16.46 -2.72
N LEU A 250 -0.40 -15.71 -2.25
CA LEU A 250 -0.61 -15.41 -0.85
C LEU A 250 -1.67 -16.33 -0.21
N LEU A 251 -1.27 -17.02 0.86
CA LEU A 251 -2.24 -17.54 1.84
C LEU A 251 -3.09 -16.38 2.38
N SER A 252 -4.34 -16.68 2.76
CA SER A 252 -5.24 -15.70 3.40
C SER A 252 -4.48 -14.93 4.51
N PRO A 253 -4.45 -13.59 4.45
CA PRO A 253 -3.53 -12.78 5.23
C PRO A 253 -3.73 -12.91 6.74
N PHE A 254 -4.95 -13.24 7.17
CA PHE A 254 -5.33 -13.34 8.59
C PHE A 254 -5.46 -14.78 9.09
N ARG A 255 -5.47 -15.78 8.19
CA ARG A 255 -5.67 -17.21 8.51
C ARG A 255 -4.38 -18.03 8.33
N SER A 256 -3.25 -17.43 8.68
CA SER A 256 -1.93 -18.06 8.63
C SER A 256 -1.24 -18.05 10.00
N SER A 257 -0.28 -18.94 10.21
CA SER A 257 0.50 -19.00 11.45
C SER A 257 1.36 -17.76 11.70
N LYS A 258 1.59 -16.96 10.65
CA LYS A 258 2.39 -15.73 10.67
C LYS A 258 1.54 -14.45 10.77
N ALA A 259 0.21 -14.58 10.79
CA ALA A 259 -0.68 -13.43 10.92
C ALA A 259 -0.64 -12.85 12.35
N ASP A 260 -0.65 -11.52 12.43
CA ASP A 260 -0.59 -10.76 13.68
C ASP A 260 -1.32 -9.41 13.54
N LEU A 261 -1.37 -8.61 14.61
CA LEU A 261 -2.01 -7.30 14.59
C LEU A 261 -1.32 -6.30 13.63
N LYS A 262 -0.01 -6.43 13.43
CA LYS A 262 0.73 -5.62 12.44
C LYS A 262 0.26 -5.89 11.02
N ARG A 263 -0.19 -7.13 10.74
CA ARG A 263 -0.84 -7.46 9.47
C ARG A 263 -2.14 -6.68 9.28
N TYR A 264 -2.98 -6.62 10.32
CA TYR A 264 -4.20 -5.81 10.31
C TYR A 264 -3.88 -4.33 10.10
N GLU A 265 -2.94 -3.78 10.88
CA GLU A 265 -2.48 -2.39 10.74
C GLU A 265 -2.05 -2.08 9.29
N SER A 266 -1.21 -2.92 8.69
CA SER A 266 -0.77 -2.74 7.29
C SER A 266 -1.92 -2.78 6.28
N TYR A 267 -2.90 -3.66 6.46
CA TYR A 267 -4.05 -3.75 5.55
C TYR A 267 -5.06 -2.64 5.77
N TYR A 268 -5.27 -2.17 7.00
CA TYR A 268 -6.08 -0.98 7.27
C TYR A 268 -5.45 0.27 6.65
N PHE A 269 -4.13 0.43 6.79
CA PHE A 269 -3.41 1.50 6.11
C PHE A 269 -3.57 1.39 4.59
N LEU A 270 -3.39 0.20 4.03
CA LEU A 270 -3.54 -0.03 2.59
C LEU A 270 -4.97 0.26 2.09
N ALA A 271 -5.99 -0.11 2.87
CA ALA A 271 -7.39 0.19 2.60
C ALA A 271 -7.68 1.70 2.61
N ALA A 272 -7.25 2.42 3.65
CA ALA A 272 -7.41 3.87 3.72
C ALA A 272 -6.65 4.58 2.61
N MET A 273 -5.40 4.21 2.37
CA MET A 273 -4.58 4.78 1.30
C MET A 273 -5.24 4.60 -0.08
N THR A 274 -5.70 3.39 -0.40
CA THR A 274 -6.37 3.14 -1.69
C THR A 274 -7.74 3.77 -1.77
N TYR A 275 -8.49 3.87 -0.67
CA TYR A 275 -9.73 4.62 -0.62
C TYR A 275 -9.50 6.10 -0.93
N THR A 276 -8.49 6.73 -0.32
CA THR A 276 -8.10 8.11 -0.60
C THR A 276 -7.79 8.33 -2.09
N PHE A 277 -6.98 7.46 -2.71
CA PHE A 277 -6.70 7.56 -4.15
C PHE A 277 -7.93 7.26 -5.02
N ALA A 278 -8.81 6.34 -4.60
CA ALA A 278 -10.06 6.06 -5.30
C ALA A 278 -11.00 7.27 -5.30
N LEU A 279 -11.12 7.98 -4.16
CA LEU A 279 -11.84 9.25 -4.08
C LEU A 279 -11.21 10.32 -4.99
N GLY A 280 -9.87 10.35 -5.08
CA GLY A 280 -9.19 11.23 -6.04
C GLY A 280 -9.50 10.92 -7.49
N VAL A 281 -9.70 9.64 -7.83
CA VAL A 281 -10.18 9.28 -9.17
C VAL A 281 -11.61 9.78 -9.39
N LEU A 282 -12.50 9.69 -8.40
CA LEU A 282 -13.84 10.28 -8.50
C LEU A 282 -13.78 11.80 -8.71
N GLU A 283 -12.90 12.49 -7.98
CA GLU A 283 -12.67 13.94 -8.12
C GLU A 283 -12.22 14.31 -9.54
N LEU A 284 -11.23 13.60 -10.10
CA LEU A 284 -10.79 13.79 -11.49
C LEU A 284 -11.89 13.48 -12.53
N ARG A 285 -12.89 12.67 -12.16
CA ARG A 285 -14.05 12.34 -12.98
C ARG A 285 -15.23 13.28 -12.74
N GLN A 286 -15.11 14.22 -11.80
CA GLN A 286 -16.18 15.11 -11.35
C GLN A 286 -17.42 14.36 -10.82
N TRP A 287 -17.19 13.19 -10.23
CA TRP A 287 -18.24 12.31 -9.74
C TRP A 287 -18.46 12.44 -8.24
N GLY A 288 -19.72 12.31 -7.82
CA GLY A 288 -20.10 12.22 -6.41
C GLY A 288 -19.82 13.48 -5.58
N GLY A 289 -19.55 14.62 -6.23
CA GLY A 289 -19.37 15.93 -5.56
C GLY A 289 -18.21 15.99 -4.56
N VAL A 290 -17.24 15.07 -4.64
CA VAL A 290 -16.12 15.02 -3.69
C VAL A 290 -15.07 16.06 -4.04
N THR A 291 -14.62 16.83 -3.04
CA THR A 291 -13.58 17.84 -3.22
C THR A 291 -12.22 17.37 -2.70
N PRO A 292 -11.09 17.93 -3.18
CA PRO A 292 -9.77 17.62 -2.65
C PRO A 292 -9.64 17.83 -1.13
N THR A 293 -10.29 18.85 -0.58
CA THR A 293 -10.31 19.11 0.87
C THR A 293 -11.12 18.05 1.62
N ASP A 294 -12.25 17.59 1.08
CA ASP A 294 -13.00 16.47 1.66
C ASP A 294 -12.19 15.17 1.67
N ILE A 295 -11.45 14.92 0.58
CA ILE A 295 -10.56 13.75 0.45
C ILE A 295 -9.47 13.82 1.50
N ARG A 296 -8.82 14.97 1.64
CA ARG A 296 -7.76 15.15 2.64
C ARG A 296 -8.28 14.95 4.05
N ARG A 297 -9.40 15.58 4.41
CA ARG A 297 -10.04 15.38 5.71
C ARG A 297 -10.34 13.91 5.97
N CYS A 298 -10.98 13.22 5.02
CA CYS A 298 -11.27 11.80 5.14
C CYS A 298 -10.00 10.94 5.29
N CYS A 299 -8.93 11.29 4.57
CA CYS A 299 -7.63 10.65 4.72
C CYS A 299 -7.08 10.84 6.15
N SER A 300 -6.99 12.09 6.62
CA SER A 300 -6.48 12.40 7.96
C SER A 300 -7.30 11.75 9.07
N ASP A 301 -8.64 11.71 8.94
CA ASP A 301 -9.54 11.04 9.90
C ASP A 301 -9.25 9.53 9.97
N ASN A 302 -9.11 8.86 8.82
CA ASN A 302 -8.78 7.44 8.79
C ASN A 302 -7.40 7.14 9.36
N LEU A 303 -6.40 8.00 9.11
CA LEU A 303 -5.07 7.85 9.70
C LEU A 303 -5.09 8.06 11.21
N ALA A 304 -5.87 9.01 11.72
CA ALA A 304 -6.08 9.23 13.14
C ALA A 304 -6.77 8.02 13.82
N ILE A 305 -7.81 7.47 13.18
CA ILE A 305 -8.49 6.25 13.63
C ILE A 305 -7.50 5.08 13.72
N GLN A 306 -6.68 4.87 12.68
CA GLN A 306 -5.68 3.80 12.68
C GLN A 306 -4.66 3.97 13.79
N LYS A 307 -4.15 5.19 13.98
CA LYS A 307 -3.24 5.50 15.07
C LYS A 307 -3.87 5.19 16.43
N ALA A 308 -5.12 5.60 16.66
CA ALA A 308 -5.82 5.34 17.91
C ALA A 308 -6.13 3.86 18.15
N LEU A 309 -6.34 3.09 17.08
CA LEU A 309 -6.63 1.66 17.16
C LEU A 309 -5.37 0.82 17.43
N PHE A 310 -4.28 1.07 16.71
CA PHE A 310 -3.10 0.20 16.70
C PHE A 310 -1.91 0.70 17.55
N VAL A 311 -1.90 1.97 17.97
CA VAL A 311 -0.87 2.58 18.84
C VAL A 311 -1.41 2.82 20.24
#